data_AF-A0A4R6HNQ7-F1
#
_entry.id   AF-A0A4R6HNQ7-F1
#
_cell.length_a   1.000
_cell.length_b   1.000
_cell.length_c   1.000
_cell.angle_alpha   90.00
_cell.angle_beta   90.00
_cell.angle_gamma   90.00
#
_symmetry.space_group_name_H-M   'P 1'
#
loop_
_entity.id
_entity.type
_entity.pdbx_description
1 polymer ?
#
loop_
_entity_poly.entity_id
_entity_poly.type
_entity_poly.pdbx_seq_one_letter_code
_entity_poly.pdbx_strand_id
1 'polypeptide(L)' 'MRLTGEQVSVIHDTVAELLGEKAHVYLFGSRVDDGRRGGDIDLYIEAPELDEPRTRIQARLQRRLWARLGPGESIY' A
#
# COMPACT_ATOMS: atom_id res chain seq x y z
N MET A 1 -15.01 -2.67 -3.27
CA MET A 1 -13.55 -2.63 -3.04
C MET A 1 -12.88 -3.76 -3.79
N ARG A 2 -11.99 -3.43 -4.73
CA ARG A 2 -11.31 -4.40 -5.63
C ARG A 2 -9.93 -4.85 -5.13
N LEU A 3 -9.81 -5.08 -3.82
CA LEU A 3 -8.63 -5.68 -3.18
C LEU A 3 -9.03 -7.01 -2.54
N THR A 4 -8.19 -8.04 -2.69
CA THR A 4 -8.38 -9.31 -1.98
C THR A 4 -8.05 -9.15 -0.50
N GLY A 5 -8.56 -10.04 0.36
CA GLY A 5 -8.21 -10.04 1.79
C GLY A 5 -6.70 -10.16 2.02
N GLU A 6 -6.02 -10.98 1.21
CA GLU A 6 -4.56 -11.10 1.25
C GLU A 6 -3.86 -9.79 0.89
N GLN A 7 -4.31 -9.08 -0.16
CA GLN A 7 -3.75 -7.78 -0.52
C GLN A 7 -3.93 -6.75 0.60
N VAL A 8 -5.11 -6.76 1.25
CA VAL A 8 -5.38 -5.89 2.40
C VAL A 8 -4.43 -6.22 3.55
N SER A 9 -4.25 -7.50 3.90
CA SER A 9 -3.30 -7.91 4.94
C SER A 9 -1.86 -7.48 4.61
N VAL A 10 -1.39 -7.74 3.39
CA VAL A 10 -0.05 -7.33 2.96
C VAL A 10 0.16 -5.82 3.07
N ILE A 11 -0.86 -5.01 2.72
CA ILE A 11 -0.80 -3.56 2.86
C ILE A 11 -0.68 -3.18 4.34
N HIS A 12 -1.55 -3.69 5.20
CA HIS A 12 -1.54 -3.39 6.63
C HIS A 12 -0.22 -3.80 7.28
N ASP A 13 0.23 -5.03 7.07
CA ASP A 13 1.48 -5.56 7.63
C ASP A 13 2.67 -4.71 7.19
N THR A 14 2.75 -4.37 5.90
CA THR A 14 3.86 -3.56 5.37
C THR A 14 3.87 -2.15 5.96
N VAL A 15 2.70 -1.55 6.20
CA VAL A 15 2.59 -0.24 6.82
C VAL A 15 2.95 -0.30 8.30
N ALA A 16 2.42 -1.28 9.05
CA ALA A 16 2.73 -1.46 10.47
C ALA A 16 4.22 -1.75 10.69
N GLU A 17 4.84 -2.60 9.86
CA GLU A 17 6.27 -2.91 9.89
C GLU A 17 7.17 -1.66 9.73
N LEU A 18 6.72 -0.67 8.94
CA LEU A 18 7.53 0.50 8.60
C LEU A 18 7.20 1.74 9.44
N LEU A 19 5.94 1.92 9.82
CA LEU A 19 5.42 3.15 10.43
C LEU A 19 4.84 2.92 11.84
N GLY A 20 4.76 1.66 12.28
CA GLY A 20 4.20 1.24 13.56
C GLY A 20 2.69 1.00 13.55
N GLU A 21 2.21 0.33 14.58
CA GLU A 21 0.81 -0.11 14.76
C GLU A 21 -0.21 1.04 14.84
N LYS A 22 0.23 2.27 15.05
CA LYS A 22 -0.63 3.46 15.11
C LYS A 22 -0.87 4.09 13.73
N ALA A 23 -0.32 3.53 12.67
CA ALA A 23 -0.55 4.02 11.32
C ALA A 23 -1.91 3.57 10.79
N HIS A 24 -2.60 4.48 10.11
CA HIS A 24 -3.89 4.24 9.48
C HIS A 24 -3.73 4.26 7.95
N VAL A 25 -4.35 3.28 7.29
CA VAL A 25 -4.30 3.13 5.84
C VAL A 25 -5.69 3.31 5.27
N TYR A 26 -5.81 4.15 4.25
CA TYR A 26 -7.05 4.43 3.56
C TYR A 26 -6.87 4.15 2.07
N LEU A 27 -7.74 3.31 1.53
CA LEU A 27 -7.83 3.08 0.09
C LEU A 27 -8.65 4.19 -0.55
N PHE A 28 -8.13 4.81 -1.61
CA PHE A 28 -8.87 5.74 -2.44
C PHE A 28 -8.70 5.44 -3.92
N GLY A 29 -9.23 6.32 -4.77
CA GLY A 29 -9.02 6.23 -6.22
C GLY A 29 -9.79 5.08 -6.87
N SER A 30 -9.23 4.51 -7.93
CA SER A 30 -10.00 3.65 -8.85
C SER A 30 -10.47 2.33 -8.22
N ARG A 31 -9.79 1.83 -7.19
CA ARG A 31 -10.02 0.49 -6.58
C ARG A 31 -11.13 0.47 -5.53
N VAL A 32 -11.71 1.61 -5.17
CA VAL A 32 -12.86 1.65 -4.23
C VAL A 32 -14.15 1.14 -4.88
N ASP A 33 -14.31 1.36 -6.18
CA ASP A 33 -15.49 1.02 -6.98
C ASP A 33 -15.28 -0.31 -7.73
N ASP A 34 -16.17 -1.28 -7.49
CA ASP A 34 -16.14 -2.61 -8.10
C ASP A 34 -16.58 -2.63 -9.56
N GLY A 35 -17.29 -1.59 -10.02
CA GLY A 35 -17.76 -1.46 -11.40
C GLY A 35 -16.70 -0.99 -12.40
N ARG A 36 -15.52 -0.58 -11.93
CA ARG A 36 -14.42 -0.08 -12.78
C ARG A 36 -13.42 -1.18 -13.15
N ARG A 37 -12.72 -1.02 -14.28
CA ARG A 37 -11.70 -1.96 -14.78
C ARG A 37 -10.30 -1.34 -14.67
N GLY A 38 -9.31 -2.17 -14.35
CA GLY A 38 -7.90 -1.75 -14.24
C GLY A 38 -7.64 -0.75 -13.10
N GLY A 39 -6.45 -0.15 -13.12
CA GLY A 39 -6.01 0.91 -12.21
C GLY A 39 -5.03 0.45 -11.13
N ASP A 40 -4.19 1.38 -10.71
CA ASP A 40 -3.24 1.21 -9.61
C ASP A 40 -3.95 1.22 -8.25
N ILE A 41 -3.22 0.87 -7.19
CA ILE A 41 -3.69 0.96 -5.81
C ILE A 41 -3.25 2.32 -5.25
N ASP A 42 -4.21 3.21 -5.04
CA ASP A 42 -3.98 4.52 -4.45
C ASP A 42 -4.21 4.46 -2.93
N LEU A 43 -3.16 4.69 -2.14
CA LEU A 43 -3.20 4.63 -0.67
C LEU A 43 -2.87 5.97 -0.04
N TYR A 44 -3.69 6.39 0.91
CA TYR A 44 -3.38 7.49 1.82
C TYR A 44 -3.01 6.88 3.16
N ILE A 45 -1.88 7.31 3.73
CA ILE A 45 -1.36 6.77 4.97
C ILE A 45 -1.17 7.93 5.95
N GLU A 46 -1.81 7.78 7.10
CA GLU A 46 -1.64 8.65 8.25
C GLU A 46 -0.80 7.90 9.28
N ALA A 47 0.25 8.53 9.78
CA ALA A 47 1.17 7.93 10.74
C ALA A 47 1.67 8.98 11.74
N PRO A 48 2.15 8.57 12.92
CA PRO A 48 2.87 9.46 13.83
C PRO A 48 4.07 10.13 13.15
N GLU A 49 4.59 11.18 13.78
CA GLU A 49 5.86 11.76 13.37
C GLU A 49 6.99 10.72 13.50
N LEU A 50 7.84 10.65 12.47
CA LEU A 50 8.93 9.68 12.37
C LEU A 50 10.25 10.44 12.19
N ASP A 51 11.33 9.89 12.74
CA ASP A 51 12.69 10.46 12.65
C ASP A 51 13.34 10.31 11.25
N GLU A 52 12.56 9.98 10.22
CA GLU A 52 13.01 9.78 8.83
C GLU A 52 12.26 10.73 7.89
N PRO A 53 12.92 11.32 6.87
CA PRO A 53 12.24 12.16 5.89
C PRO A 53 11.10 11.42 5.19
N ARG A 54 9.95 12.08 5.05
CA ARG A 54 8.75 11.54 4.38
C ARG A 54 9.05 10.92 3.02
N THR A 55 9.94 11.50 2.24
CA THR A 55 10.33 10.98 0.91
C THR A 55 11.01 9.62 0.98
N ARG A 56 11.85 9.38 2.00
CA ARG A 56 12.54 8.11 2.19
C ARG A 56 11.59 7.03 2.69
N ILE A 57 10.69 7.39 3.59
CA ILE A 57 9.59 6.52 4.04
C ILE A 57 8.71 6.12 2.85
N GLN A 58 8.28 7.09 2.04
CA GLN A 58 7.45 6.85 0.86
C GLN A 58 8.13 5.90 -0.13
N ALA A 59 9.42 6.10 -0.41
CA ALA A 59 10.17 5.22 -1.31
C ALA A 59 10.30 3.78 -0.76
N ARG A 60 10.47 3.61 0.55
CA ARG A 60 10.52 2.29 1.20
C ARG A 60 9.17 1.57 1.13
N LEU A 61 8.08 2.29 1.41
CA LEU A 61 6.72 1.78 1.31
C LEU A 61 6.42 1.34 -0.12
N GLN A 62 6.64 2.21 -1.10
CA GLN A 62 6.36 1.90 -2.50
C GLN A 62 7.14 0.66 -2.96
N ARG A 63 8.45 0.58 -2.63
CA ARG A 63 9.27 -0.59 -3.00
C ARG A 63 8.77 -1.88 -2.35
N ARG A 64 8.45 -1.86 -1.05
CA ARG A 64 7.98 -3.04 -0.30
C ARG A 64 6.61 -3.50 -0.80
N LEU A 65 5.68 -2.57 -1.01
CA LEU A 65 4.35 -2.87 -1.54
C LEU A 65 4.45 -3.40 -2.97
N TRP A 66 5.27 -2.79 -3.84
CA TRP A 66 5.48 -3.29 -5.20
C TRP A 66 6.07 -4.70 -5.20
N ALA A 67 7.04 -4.99 -4.34
CA ALA A 67 7.63 -6.33 -4.25
C ALA A 67 6.63 -7.41 -3.77
N ARG A 68 5.64 -7.04 -2.95
CA ARG A 68 4.66 -8.00 -2.37
C ARG A 68 3.33 -8.05 -3.15
N LEU A 69 2.96 -6.98 -3.86
CA LEU A 69 1.66 -6.83 -4.54
C LEU A 69 1.77 -6.62 -6.05
N GLY A 70 2.94 -6.22 -6.53
CA GLY A 70 3.20 -6.08 -7.96
C GLY A 70 3.04 -7.43 -8.65
N PRO A 71 2.84 -7.43 -9.97
CA PRO A 71 2.87 -8.67 -10.72
C PRO A 71 4.24 -9.33 -10.45
N GLY A 72 4.25 -10.42 -9.67
CA GLY A 72 5.44 -11.24 -9.52
C GLY A 72 5.94 -11.57 -10.92
N GLU A 73 7.27 -11.52 -11.13
CA GLU A 73 7.93 -11.68 -12.43
C GLU A 73 7.25 -12.75 -13.31
N SER A 74 6.24 -12.32 -14.05
CA SER A 74 5.65 -13.03 -15.17
C SER A 74 6.05 -12.21 -16.37
N ILE A 75 7.37 -12.20 -16.58
CA ILE A 75 7.98 -11.99 -17.88
C ILE A 75 7.34 -13.02 -18.82
N TYR A 76 6.57 -12.53 -19.78
CA TYR A 76 6.23 -13.25 -21.01
C TYR A 76 7.51 -13.66 -21.75
#